data_AF-A0A3A8H730-F1
#
_entry.id   AF-A0A3A8H730-F1
#
_cell.length_a   1.000
_cell.length_b   1.000
_cell.length_c   1.000
_cell.angle_alpha   90.00
_cell.angle_beta   90.00
_cell.angle_gamma   90.00
#
_symmetry.space_group_name_H-M   'P 1'
#
loop_
_entity.id
_entity.type
_entity.pdbx_description
1 polymer ?
#
loop_
_entity_poly.entity_id
_entity_poly.type
_entity_poly.pdbx_seq_one_letter_code
_entity_poly.pdbx_strand_id
1 'polypeptide(L)'
;MKDEPPAPVVNASPRRITPAEQRLARRLEQYTAEHNQRSGGEAWSELGMQLRAFHVRAAKEQTATERQALNIELDAWKQKLETLFPR
;
A
#
# COMPACT_ATOMS: atom_id res chain seq x y z
N MET A 1 16.89 33.44 17.42
CA MET A 1 16.56 32.03 17.71
C MET A 1 15.27 31.75 16.94
N LYS A 2 15.38 31.29 15.68
CA LYS A 2 15.14 29.90 15.23
C LYS A 2 13.77 29.36 15.66
N ASP A 3 12.73 29.69 14.91
CA ASP A 3 11.53 28.86 14.78
C ASP A 3 11.65 28.10 13.45
N GLU A 4 12.30 26.94 13.52
CA GLU A 4 12.31 25.96 12.43
C GLU A 4 11.16 24.97 12.72
N PRO A 5 10.17 24.81 11.83
CA PRO A 5 9.12 23.82 12.04
C PRO A 5 9.77 22.43 12.09
N PRO A 6 9.40 21.56 13.05
CA PRO A 6 10.04 20.26 13.16
C PRO A 6 9.82 19.49 11.85
N ALA A 7 10.94 19.04 11.26
CA ALA A 7 10.96 18.24 10.05
C ALA A 7 9.99 17.05 10.15
N PRO A 8 9.32 16.65 9.05
CA PRO A 8 8.47 15.47 9.07
C PRO A 8 9.36 14.26 9.38
N VAL A 9 9.20 13.71 10.58
CA VAL A 9 9.79 12.43 10.99
C VAL A 9 9.28 11.35 10.05
N VAL A 10 10.10 11.06 9.04
CA VAL A 10 9.95 9.96 8.08
C VAL A 10 10.26 8.65 8.80
N ASN A 11 9.32 8.20 9.64
CA ASN A 11 9.31 6.82 10.10
C ASN A 11 8.55 5.99 9.07
N ALA A 12 9.32 5.34 8.19
CA ALA A 12 8.88 4.56 7.03
C ALA A 12 8.28 3.20 7.43
N SER A 13 7.24 3.23 8.24
CA SER A 13 6.33 2.10 8.45
C SER A 13 4.93 2.68 8.49
N PRO A 14 3.91 2.07 7.84
CA PRO A 14 2.54 2.48 8.05
C PRO A 14 2.30 2.48 9.55
N ARG A 15 2.09 3.68 10.10
CA ARG A 15 1.92 3.90 11.52
C ARG A 15 0.72 3.03 11.92
N ARG A 16 0.93 1.97 12.70
CA ARG A 16 -0.14 1.05 13.14
C ARG A 16 -1.01 1.69 14.23
N ILE A 17 -1.28 2.99 14.12
CA ILE A 17 -1.80 3.82 15.20
C ILE A 17 -3.33 3.76 15.22
N THR A 18 -3.97 3.62 14.06
CA THR A 18 -5.43 3.56 13.94
C THR A 18 -5.94 2.22 13.38
N PRO A 19 -7.18 1.80 13.72
CA PRO A 19 -7.80 0.60 13.15
C PRO A 19 -7.90 0.63 11.61
N ALA A 20 -8.01 1.81 11.01
CA ALA A 20 -8.05 1.97 9.56
C ALA A 20 -6.68 1.67 8.91
N GLU A 21 -5.60 2.17 9.49
CA GLU A 21 -4.23 1.88 9.04
C GLU A 21 -3.89 0.39 9.19
N GLN A 22 -4.34 -0.25 10.28
CA GLN A 22 -4.15 -1.70 10.47
C GLN A 22 -4.90 -2.53 9.42
N ARG A 23 -6.14 -2.14 9.07
CA ARG A 23 -6.90 -2.80 8.00
C ARG A 23 -6.21 -2.65 6.65
N LEU A 24 -5.73 -1.46 6.33
CA LEU A 24 -4.99 -1.19 5.09
C LEU A 24 -3.69 -2.01 5.01
N ALA A 25 -2.93 -2.07 6.11
CA ALA A 25 -1.71 -2.87 6.19
C ALA A 25 -1.99 -4.37 5.98
N ARG A 26 -3.02 -4.92 6.64
CA ARG A 26 -3.44 -6.33 6.42
C ARG A 26 -3.84 -6.60 4.98
N ARG A 27 -4.52 -5.65 4.33
CA ARG A 27 -4.96 -5.77 2.93
C ARG A 27 -3.76 -5.84 1.99
N LEU A 28 -2.77 -4.98 2.21
CA LEU A 28 -1.51 -4.98 1.45
C LEU A 28 -0.71 -6.28 1.64
N GLU A 29 -0.64 -6.80 2.86
CA GLU A 29 0.00 -8.10 3.15
C GLU A 29 -0.71 -9.25 2.42
N GLN A 30 -2.05 -9.29 2.45
CA GLN A 30 -2.83 -10.28 1.71
C GLN A 30 -2.57 -10.19 0.20
N TYR A 31 -2.55 -8.99 -0.35
CA TYR A 31 -2.32 -8.76 -1.78
C TYR A 31 -0.89 -9.13 -2.19
N THR A 32 0.09 -8.91 -1.32
CA THR A 32 1.46 -9.38 -1.53
C THR A 32 1.53 -10.90 -1.57
N ALA A 33 0.84 -11.59 -0.66
CA ALA A 33 0.79 -13.05 -0.68
C ALA A 33 0.07 -13.58 -1.93
N GLU A 34 -1.07 -12.98 -2.31
CA GLU A 34 -1.80 -13.36 -3.52
C GLU A 34 -0.98 -13.12 -4.79
N HIS A 35 -0.30 -11.97 -4.91
CA HIS A 35 0.58 -11.68 -6.03
C HIS A 35 1.72 -12.68 -6.10
N ASN A 36 2.42 -12.96 -4.99
CA ASN A 36 3.49 -13.95 -4.96
C ASN A 36 3.00 -15.35 -5.34
N GLN A 37 1.84 -15.76 -4.85
CA GLN A 37 1.27 -17.07 -5.16
C GLN A 37 0.86 -17.21 -6.63
N ARG A 38 0.27 -16.16 -7.21
CA ARG A 38 -0.28 -16.20 -8.57
C ARG A 38 0.74 -15.90 -9.67
N SER A 39 1.68 -14.99 -9.39
CA SER A 39 2.74 -14.59 -10.34
C SER A 39 4.04 -15.37 -10.16
N GLY A 40 4.12 -16.28 -9.17
CA GLY A 40 5.36 -17.00 -8.84
C GLY A 40 6.41 -16.14 -8.12
N GLY A 41 6.02 -14.97 -7.60
CA GLY A 41 6.92 -14.08 -6.86
C GLY A 41 7.73 -13.13 -7.74
N GLU A 42 7.30 -12.89 -8.99
CA GLU A 42 7.95 -11.95 -9.88
C GLU A 42 7.66 -10.49 -9.45
N ALA A 43 8.42 -10.04 -8.46
CA ALA A 43 8.33 -8.71 -7.87
C ALA A 43 8.59 -7.56 -8.86
N TRP A 44 9.18 -7.86 -10.02
CA TRP A 44 9.51 -6.90 -11.09
C TRP A 44 8.39 -6.70 -12.11
N SER A 45 7.30 -7.48 -12.01
CA SER A 45 6.10 -7.22 -12.80
C SER A 45 5.53 -5.83 -12.49
N GLU A 46 4.86 -5.22 -13.46
CA GLU A 46 4.20 -3.91 -13.28
C GLU A 46 3.28 -3.90 -12.05
N LEU A 47 2.59 -5.01 -11.79
CA LEU A 47 1.76 -5.20 -10.61
C LEU A 47 2.58 -5.22 -9.31
N GLY A 48 3.76 -5.86 -9.29
CA GLY A 48 4.65 -5.86 -8.13
C GLY A 48 5.19 -4.46 -7.81
N MET A 49 5.54 -3.69 -8.84
CA MET A 49 5.95 -2.28 -8.67
C MET A 49 4.80 -1.40 -8.15
N GLN A 50 3.59 -1.57 -8.66
CA GLN A 50 2.40 -0.88 -8.16
C GLN A 50 2.14 -1.21 -6.69
N LEU A 51 2.26 -2.48 -6.31
CA LEU A 51 2.08 -2.91 -4.92
C LEU A 51 3.11 -2.26 -3.98
N ARG A 52 4.38 -2.19 -4.40
CA ARG A 52 5.43 -1.49 -3.65
C ARG A 52 5.12 0.01 -3.52
N ALA A 53 4.60 0.64 -4.57
CA ALA A 53 4.18 2.04 -4.52
C ALA A 53 3.03 2.25 -3.53
N PHE A 54 2.07 1.32 -3.45
CA PHE A 54 0.99 1.37 -2.46
C PHE A 54 1.50 1.24 -1.02
N HIS A 55 2.51 0.40 -0.76
CA HIS A 55 3.15 0.35 0.56
C HIS A 55 3.78 1.69 0.96
N VAL A 56 4.46 2.36 0.02
CA VAL A 56 5.06 3.68 0.27
C VAL A 56 3.99 4.75 0.48
N ARG A 57 2.90 4.73 -0.32
CA ARG A 57 1.76 5.64 -0.15
C ARG A 57 1.07 5.42 1.19
N ALA A 58 0.70 4.18 1.52
CA ALA A 58 0.07 3.81 2.80
C ALA A 58 0.87 4.27 4.02
N ALA A 59 2.20 4.31 3.91
CA ALA A 59 3.07 4.82 4.97
C ALA A 59 3.06 6.36 5.11
N LYS A 60 2.64 7.08 4.06
CA LYS A 60 2.58 8.55 3.99
C LYS A 60 1.17 9.12 4.17
N GLU A 61 0.12 8.32 3.99
CA GLU A 61 -1.26 8.82 4.08
C GLU A 61 -1.59 9.29 5.48
N GLN A 62 -2.13 10.50 5.57
CA GLN A 62 -2.44 11.14 6.85
C GLN A 62 -3.94 11.38 7.00
N THR A 63 -4.68 11.46 5.88
CA THR A 63 -6.11 11.80 5.88
C THR A 63 -7.02 10.62 5.51
N ALA A 64 -8.30 10.74 5.86
CA ALA A 64 -9.30 9.74 5.50
C ALA A 64 -9.55 9.67 3.98
N THR A 65 -9.48 10.82 3.29
CA THR A 65 -9.66 10.91 1.84
C THR A 65 -8.54 10.21 1.07
N GLU A 66 -7.28 10.41 1.48
CA GLU A 66 -6.13 9.69 0.91
C GLU A 66 -6.33 8.18 1.07
N ARG A 67 -6.63 7.73 2.30
CA ARG A 67 -6.93 6.31 2.57
C ARG A 67 -8.05 5.75 1.72
N GLN A 68 -9.10 6.53 1.48
CA GLN A 68 -10.18 6.09 0.60
C GLN A 68 -9.71 5.97 -0.85
N ALA A 69 -8.97 6.95 -1.35
CA ALA A 69 -8.40 6.92 -2.70
C ALA A 69 -7.47 5.71 -2.89
N LEU A 70 -6.57 5.45 -1.94
CA LEU A 70 -5.69 4.29 -1.99
C LEU A 70 -6.45 2.96 -1.94
N ASN A 71 -7.54 2.88 -1.17
CA ASN A 71 -8.38 1.67 -1.19
C ASN A 71 -9.01 1.43 -2.57
N ILE A 72 -9.47 2.49 -3.26
CA ILE A 72 -10.01 2.37 -4.62
C ILE A 72 -8.92 1.91 -5.60
N GLU A 73 -7.71 2.48 -5.51
CA GLU A 73 -6.57 2.07 -6.34
C GLU A 73 -6.17 0.60 -6.07
N LEU A 74 -6.21 0.18 -4.80
CA LEU A 74 -5.94 -1.19 -4.39
C LEU A 74 -6.98 -2.20 -4.92
N ASP A 75 -8.26 -1.83 -4.91
CA ASP A 75 -9.33 -2.67 -5.46
C ASP A 75 -9.17 -2.83 -6.98
N ALA A 76 -8.85 -1.74 -7.70
CA ALA A 76 -8.55 -1.80 -9.13
C ALA A 76 -7.31 -2.64 -9.45
N TRP A 77 -6.25 -2.53 -8.64
CA TRP A 77 -5.07 -3.39 -8.76
C TRP A 77 -5.41 -4.87 -8.57
N LYS A 78 -6.25 -5.20 -7.59
CA LYS A 78 -6.68 -6.59 -7.36
C LYS A 78 -7.44 -7.15 -8.56
N GLN A 79 -8.34 -6.36 -9.16
CA GLN A 79 -9.04 -6.78 -10.37
C GLN A 79 -8.08 -7.06 -11.53
N LYS A 80 -7.03 -6.24 -11.70
CA LYS A 80 -6.00 -6.49 -12.71
C LYS A 80 -5.21 -7.77 -12.41
N LEU A 81 -4.84 -8.01 -11.16
CA LEU A 81 -4.18 -9.24 -10.74
C LEU A 81 -5.05 -10.46 -11.09
N GLU A 82 -6.34 -10.42 -10.78
CA GLU A 82 -7.28 -11.51 -11.05
C GLU A 82 -7.52 -11.73 -12.55
N THR A 83 -7.47 -10.65 -13.35
CA THR A 83 -7.62 -10.72 -14.81
C THR A 83 -6.38 -11.30 -15.49
N LEU A 84 -5.18 -10.90 -15.04
CA LEU A 84 -3.91 -11.33 -15.62
C LEU A 84 -3.50 -12.73 -15.13
N PHE A 85 -3.85 -13.07 -13.90
CA PHE A 85 -3.58 -14.35 -13.27
C PHE A 85 -4.87 -14.95 -12.70
N PRO A 86 -5.77 -15.41 -13.60
CA PRO A 86 -6.96 -16.15 -13.21
C PRO A 86 -6.56 -17.47 -12.55
N ARG A 87 -7.39 -17.95 -11.63
CA ARG A 87 -7.11 -19.11 -10.78
C ARG A 87 -7.46 -20.43 -11.46
#